data_AF-A0A099EUG6-F1
#
_entry.id   AF-A0A099EUG6-F1
#
_cell.length_a   1.000
_cell.length_b   1.000
_cell.length_c   1.000
_cell.angle_alpha   90.00
_cell.angle_beta   90.00
_cell.angle_gamma   90.00
#
_symmetry.space_group_name_H-M   'P 1'
#
loop_
_entity.id
_entity.type
_entity.pdbx_description
1 polymer ?
#
loop_
_entity_poly.entity_id
_entity_poly.type
_entity_poly.pdbx_seq_one_letter_code
_entity_poly.pdbx_strand_id
1 'polypeptide(L)'
;MQIENFLTLENGEAISVAVPETGLTVGRGAGMGWVLPDASLHVSAHHFDVLGHGETWILQDRSTNGTYLQGERQRLDHPHRLRHGDRFQVGPYIVVALIEGPADLPEPPPGWPGGPPLD
;
A
#
# COMPACT_ATOMS: atom_id res chain seq x y z
N MET A 1 4.11 -0.62 -5.86
CA MET A 1 4.23 -1.24 -4.52
C MET A 1 5.40 -2.21 -4.51
N GLN A 2 6.04 -2.40 -3.36
CA GLN A 2 7.20 -3.28 -3.20
C GLN A 2 7.19 -3.98 -1.84
N ILE A 3 7.73 -5.20 -1.76
CA ILE A 3 8.00 -5.92 -0.52
C ILE A 3 9.44 -5.63 -0.11
N GLU A 4 9.65 -5.21 1.14
CA GLU A 4 10.98 -4.83 1.63
C GLU A 4 11.70 -5.95 2.40
N ASN A 5 10.96 -6.91 2.97
CA ASN A 5 11.53 -7.95 3.84
C ASN A 5 11.74 -9.32 3.16
N PHE A 6 11.53 -9.42 1.85
CA PHE A 6 11.82 -10.60 1.04
C PHE A 6 12.54 -10.21 -0.25
N LEU A 7 13.48 -11.05 -0.68
CA LEU A 7 14.19 -10.87 -1.96
C LEU A 7 13.50 -11.62 -3.12
N THR A 8 12.70 -12.64 -2.82
CA THR A 8 12.01 -13.51 -3.78
C THR A 8 10.71 -14.04 -3.18
N LEU A 9 9.70 -14.29 -4.02
CA LEU A 9 8.47 -14.99 -3.64
C LEU A 9 8.50 -16.45 -4.06
N GLU A 10 7.88 -17.33 -3.29
CA GLU A 10 7.90 -18.79 -3.50
C GLU A 10 7.27 -19.24 -4.83
N ASN A 11 6.32 -18.46 -5.34
CA ASN A 11 5.67 -18.69 -6.64
C ASN A 11 6.45 -18.10 -7.83
N GLY A 12 7.60 -17.46 -7.59
CA GLY A 12 8.38 -16.79 -8.62
C GLY A 12 7.82 -15.43 -9.07
N GLU A 13 6.75 -14.93 -8.45
CA GLU A 13 6.26 -13.57 -8.69
C GLU A 13 7.30 -12.52 -8.26
N ALA A 14 7.20 -11.33 -8.87
CA ALA A 14 8.03 -10.20 -8.49
C ALA A 14 7.69 -9.68 -7.09
N ILE A 15 8.72 -9.27 -6.35
CA ILE A 15 8.57 -8.57 -5.07
C ILE A 15 8.09 -7.12 -5.22
N SER A 16 7.83 -6.66 -6.45
CA SER A 16 7.31 -5.33 -6.75
C SER A 16 6.31 -5.39 -7.89
N VAL A 17 5.29 -4.55 -7.83
CA VAL A 17 4.23 -4.46 -8.83
C VAL A 17 3.85 -3.00 -9.06
N ALA A 18 3.58 -2.65 -10.31
CA ALA A 18 2.98 -1.36 -10.65
C ALA A 18 1.48 -1.40 -10.34
N VAL A 19 0.93 -0.32 -9.79
CA VAL A 19 -0.51 -0.21 -9.54
C VAL A 19 -1.12 0.53 -10.74
N PRO A 20 -1.94 -0.13 -11.58
CA PRO A 20 -2.58 0.55 -12.70
C PRO A 20 -3.69 1.49 -12.19
N GLU A 21 -4.10 2.47 -13.01
CA GLU A 21 -5.17 3.42 -12.65
C GLU A 21 -6.50 2.75 -12.31
N THR A 22 -6.76 1.56 -12.87
CA THR A 22 -7.93 0.74 -12.55
C THR A 22 -7.90 0.13 -11.14
N GLY A 23 -6.79 0.28 -10.42
CA GLY A 23 -6.54 -0.32 -9.12
C GLY A 23 -5.89 -1.70 -9.20
N LEU A 24 -5.56 -2.25 -8.03
CA LEU A 24 -4.86 -3.51 -7.85
C LEU A 24 -5.52 -4.32 -6.73
N THR A 25 -5.83 -5.59 -7.00
CA THR A 25 -6.26 -6.54 -5.99
C THR A 25 -5.06 -7.34 -5.50
N VAL A 26 -4.92 -7.51 -4.18
CA VAL A 26 -3.75 -8.18 -3.58
C VAL A 26 -4.22 -9.26 -2.61
N GLY A 27 -3.57 -10.43 -2.66
CA GLY A 27 -3.84 -11.53 -1.74
C GLY A 27 -3.15 -12.82 -2.17
N ARG A 28 -3.37 -13.92 -1.45
CA ARG A 28 -2.76 -15.22 -1.80
C ARG A 28 -3.49 -15.98 -2.91
N GLY A 29 -4.66 -15.51 -3.32
CA GLY A 29 -5.46 -16.16 -4.36
C GLY A 29 -4.82 -15.99 -5.73
N ALA A 30 -4.71 -17.07 -6.51
CA ALA A 30 -4.07 -17.05 -7.83
C ALA A 30 -4.73 -16.12 -8.87
N GLY A 31 -5.94 -15.62 -8.60
CA GLY A 31 -6.64 -14.65 -9.45
C GLY A 31 -6.47 -13.18 -9.03
N MET A 32 -5.63 -12.88 -8.04
CA MET A 32 -5.33 -11.51 -7.62
C MET A 32 -4.38 -10.83 -8.60
N GLY A 33 -4.45 -9.50 -8.70
CA GLY A 33 -3.54 -8.71 -9.53
C GLY A 33 -2.09 -8.72 -9.05
N TRP A 34 -1.88 -8.94 -7.75
CA TRP A 34 -0.57 -9.28 -7.20
C TRP A 34 -0.72 -10.40 -6.16
N VAL A 35 -0.06 -11.52 -6.44
CA VAL A 35 -0.20 -12.73 -5.61
C VAL A 35 0.91 -12.78 -4.58
N LEU A 36 0.52 -12.81 -3.30
CA LEU A 36 1.41 -12.98 -2.16
C LEU A 36 1.29 -14.42 -1.63
N PRO A 37 2.23 -15.33 -1.95
CA PRO A 37 2.19 -16.71 -1.48
C PRO A 37 2.13 -16.80 0.04
N ASP A 38 1.24 -17.62 0.58
CA ASP A 38 1.26 -17.82 2.02
C ASP A 38 0.67 -19.17 2.40
N ALA A 39 1.55 -20.16 2.53
CA ALA A 39 1.17 -21.50 2.99
C ALA A 39 0.68 -21.49 4.46
N SER A 40 1.06 -20.48 5.24
CA SER A 40 0.65 -20.33 6.64
C SER A 40 -0.72 -19.66 6.83
N LEU A 41 -1.35 -19.21 5.73
CA LEU A 41 -2.71 -18.66 5.69
C LEU A 41 -2.92 -17.39 6.53
N HIS A 42 -1.87 -16.63 6.81
CA HIS A 42 -1.96 -15.29 7.38
C HIS A 42 -2.49 -14.25 6.38
N VAL A 43 -2.22 -14.43 5.09
CA VAL A 43 -2.72 -13.61 3.99
C VAL A 43 -4.04 -14.19 3.48
N SER A 44 -5.12 -13.41 3.52
CA SER A 44 -6.40 -13.79 2.92
C SER A 44 -6.30 -13.98 1.40
N ALA A 45 -7.16 -14.83 0.82
CA ALA A 45 -7.20 -15.07 -0.63
C ALA A 45 -7.38 -13.75 -1.43
N HIS A 46 -8.24 -12.88 -0.91
CA HIS A 46 -8.36 -11.47 -1.26
C HIS A 46 -8.08 -10.67 0.02
N HIS A 47 -6.92 -10.02 0.11
CA HIS A 47 -6.45 -9.39 1.35
C HIS A 47 -6.77 -7.90 1.39
N PHE A 48 -6.35 -7.15 0.38
CA PHE A 48 -6.65 -5.73 0.28
C PHE A 48 -6.80 -5.31 -1.18
N ASP A 49 -7.48 -4.20 -1.38
CA ASP A 49 -7.60 -3.51 -2.65
C ASP A 49 -6.83 -2.19 -2.60
N VAL A 50 -6.23 -1.82 -3.73
CA VAL A 50 -5.70 -0.48 -3.96
C VAL A 50 -6.55 0.14 -5.05
N LEU A 51 -7.17 1.27 -4.74
CA LEU A 51 -8.06 1.98 -5.65
C LEU A 51 -7.40 3.29 -6.07
N GLY A 52 -7.32 3.53 -7.38
CA GLY A 52 -6.86 4.79 -7.95
C GLY A 52 -8.04 5.76 -8.13
N HIS A 53 -7.84 7.02 -7.75
CA HIS A 53 -8.78 8.10 -8.01
C HIS A 53 -8.01 9.39 -8.34
N GLY A 54 -7.66 9.57 -9.62
CA GLY A 54 -6.74 10.62 -10.05
C GLY A 54 -5.36 10.42 -9.43
N GLU A 55 -4.84 11.45 -8.75
CA GLU A 55 -3.54 11.41 -8.06
C GLU A 55 -3.61 10.77 -6.67
N THR A 56 -4.79 10.33 -6.22
CA THR A 56 -4.98 9.72 -4.90
C THR A 56 -5.10 8.21 -4.99
N TRP A 57 -4.38 7.51 -4.11
CA TRP A 57 -4.44 6.07 -3.96
C TRP A 57 -5.00 5.71 -2.59
N ILE A 58 -5.97 4.79 -2.57
CA ILE A 58 -6.63 4.34 -1.34
C ILE A 58 -6.39 2.84 -1.17
N LEU A 59 -5.94 2.43 0.02
CA LEU A 59 -5.89 1.03 0.45
C LEU A 59 -7.17 0.70 1.22
N GLN A 60 -7.86 -0.36 0.80
CA GLN A 60 -9.02 -0.91 1.51
C GLN A 60 -8.71 -2.33 1.98
N ASP A 61 -8.61 -2.53 3.29
CA ASP A 61 -8.37 -3.83 3.90
C ASP A 61 -9.64 -4.70 3.85
N ARG A 62 -9.51 -5.93 3.39
CA ARG A 62 -10.58 -6.93 3.26
C ARG A 62 -10.26 -8.24 3.97
N SER A 63 -9.12 -8.26 4.66
CA SER A 63 -8.55 -9.46 5.21
C SER A 63 -9.21 -9.88 6.52
N THR A 64 -8.95 -11.13 6.88
CA THR A 64 -9.38 -11.72 8.15
C THR A 64 -8.43 -11.32 9.29
N ASN A 65 -7.12 -11.28 9.03
CA ASN A 65 -6.11 -11.01 10.06
C ASN A 65 -5.70 -9.53 10.15
N GLY A 66 -6.09 -8.72 9.17
CA GLY A 66 -5.82 -7.28 9.12
C GLY A 66 -4.56 -6.91 8.32
N THR A 67 -4.61 -5.69 7.80
CA THR A 67 -3.45 -4.92 7.32
C THR A 67 -3.08 -3.88 8.38
N TYR A 68 -1.81 -3.72 8.73
CA TYR A 68 -1.38 -2.81 9.81
C TYR A 68 -0.35 -1.82 9.29
N LEU A 69 -0.53 -0.51 9.53
CA LEU A 69 0.52 0.46 9.25
C LEU A 69 1.70 0.26 10.20
N GLN A 70 2.91 0.51 9.71
CA GLN A 70 4.12 0.36 10.51
C GLN A 70 4.06 1.24 11.77
N GLY A 71 4.26 0.61 12.93
CA GLY A 71 4.20 1.28 14.24
C GLY A 71 2.81 1.32 14.86
N GLU A 72 1.76 1.01 14.09
CA GLU A 72 0.40 0.93 14.59
C GLU A 72 0.08 -0.44 15.17
N ARG A 73 -0.65 -0.44 16.29
CA ARG A 73 -1.11 -1.68 16.96
C ARG A 73 -2.47 -2.14 16.48
N GLN A 74 -3.22 -1.23 15.86
CA GLN A 74 -4.54 -1.50 15.30
C GLN A 74 -4.41 -1.73 13.80
N ARG A 75 -5.21 -2.67 13.29
CA ARG A 75 -5.36 -2.85 11.86
C ARG A 75 -6.08 -1.65 11.25
N LEU A 76 -5.92 -1.47 9.94
CA LEU A 76 -6.75 -0.58 9.16
C LEU A 76 -8.22 -1.05 9.24
N ASP A 77 -9.05 -0.18 9.77
CA ASP A 77 -10.49 -0.34 9.95
C ASP A 77 -11.31 0.56 9.01
N HIS A 78 -10.63 1.46 8.31
CA HIS A 78 -11.20 2.37 7.32
C HIS A 78 -10.32 2.38 6.05
N PRO A 79 -10.85 2.83 4.90
CA PRO A 79 -10.02 3.12 3.74
C PRO A 79 -8.90 4.11 4.09
N HIS A 80 -7.66 3.73 3.79
CA HIS A 80 -6.46 4.51 4.11
C HIS A 80 -5.91 5.18 2.86
N ARG A 81 -5.70 6.49 2.89
CA ARG A 81 -5.02 7.20 1.80
C ARG A 81 -3.53 6.89 1.85
N LEU A 82 -3.04 6.18 0.84
CA LEU A 82 -1.63 5.86 0.71
C LEU A 82 -0.81 7.11 0.44
N ARG A 83 0.31 7.22 1.14
CA ARG A 83 1.37 8.21 0.89
C ARG A 83 2.63 7.49 0.42
N HIS A 84 3.50 8.23 -0.28
CA HIS A 84 4.81 7.71 -0.64
C HIS A 84 5.58 7.31 0.62
N GLY A 85 6.09 6.08 0.66
CA GLY A 85 6.84 5.53 1.78
C GLY A 85 5.99 4.92 2.89
N ASP A 86 4.66 4.91 2.78
CA ASP A 86 3.79 4.19 3.71
C ASP A 86 4.17 2.71 3.72
N ARG A 87 4.43 2.18 4.91
CA ARG A 87 4.76 0.77 5.15
C ARG A 87 3.64 0.12 5.90
N PHE A 88 3.25 -1.07 5.44
CA PHE A 88 2.21 -1.84 6.09
C PHE A 88 2.53 -3.34 6.11
N GLN A 89 2.15 -3.97 7.22
CA GLN A 89 2.27 -5.40 7.47
C GLN A 89 1.06 -6.13 6.89
N VAL A 90 1.32 -7.15 6.09
CA VAL A 90 0.33 -8.03 5.44
C VAL A 90 0.78 -9.47 5.65
N GLY A 91 0.24 -10.15 6.67
CA GLY A 91 0.76 -11.46 7.08
C GLY A 91 2.28 -11.37 7.35
N PRO A 92 3.13 -12.19 6.71
CA PRO A 92 4.59 -12.12 6.89
C PRO A 92 5.25 -10.96 6.12
N TYR A 93 4.54 -10.26 5.24
CA TYR A 93 5.10 -9.27 4.33
C TYR A 93 5.10 -7.85 4.91
N ILE A 94 6.18 -7.11 4.68
CA ILE A 94 6.23 -5.65 4.81
C ILE A 94 6.15 -5.08 3.40
N VAL A 95 5.01 -4.46 3.08
CA VAL A 95 4.75 -3.82 1.79
C VAL A 95 4.93 -2.31 1.95
N VAL A 96 5.64 -1.69 1.01
CA VAL A 96 5.81 -0.24 0.90
C VAL A 96 5.09 0.31 -0.33
N ALA A 97 4.37 1.41 -0.13
CA ALA A 97 3.78 2.20 -1.20
C ALA A 97 4.84 3.14 -1.78
N LEU A 98 5.18 2.94 -3.05
CA LEU A 98 6.03 3.84 -3.82
C LEU A 98 5.13 4.56 -4.81
N ILE A 99 4.89 5.84 -4.57
CA ILE A 99 4.06 6.70 -5.41
C ILE A 99 4.99 7.68 -6.14
N GLU A 100 4.89 7.72 -7.47
CA GLU A 100 5.62 8.67 -8.32
C GLU A 100 4.73 9.89 -8.60
N GLY A 101 5.26 11.08 -8.36
CA GLY A 101 4.57 12.37 -8.44
C GLY A 101 5.39 13.41 -7.68
N PRO A 102 5.06 14.73 -7.74
CA PRO A 102 5.64 15.65 -6.78
C PRO A 102 5.33 15.05 -5.41
N ALA A 103 6.40 14.73 -4.67
CA ALA A 103 6.25 14.26 -3.30
C ALA A 103 5.25 15.16 -2.59
N ASP A 104 4.55 14.63 -1.58
CA ASP A 104 4.04 15.47 -0.48
C ASP A 104 5.26 16.25 0.05
N LEU A 105 5.62 17.35 -0.64
CA LEU A 105 6.45 18.38 -0.08
C LEU A 105 5.61 18.80 1.11
N PRO A 106 6.13 18.70 2.35
CA PRO A 106 5.38 19.17 3.49
C PRO A 106 4.89 20.57 3.13
N GLU A 107 3.58 20.81 3.27
CA GLU A 107 3.05 22.16 3.10
C GLU A 107 3.99 23.10 3.85
N PRO A 108 4.57 24.11 3.18
CA PRO A 108 5.48 25.01 3.85
C PRO A 108 4.74 25.57 5.06
N PRO A 109 5.37 25.62 6.24
CA PRO A 109 4.69 26.04 7.45
C PRO A 109 4.03 27.41 7.25
N PRO A 110 2.88 27.68 7.90
CA PRO A 110 2.23 28.98 7.82
C PRO A 110 3.23 30.10 8.12
N GLY A 111 3.40 31.03 7.18
CA GLY A 111 4.35 32.14 7.29
C GLY A 111 5.69 31.96 6.56
N TRP A 112 5.87 30.89 5.78
CA TRP A 112 7.02 30.78 4.89
C TRP A 112 6.98 31.88 3.81
N PRO A 113 8.05 32.69 3.64
CA PRO A 113 8.07 33.85 2.74
C PRO A 113 8.06 33.51 1.23
N GLY A 114 7.85 32.24 0.87
CA GLY A 114 7.83 31.74 -0.51
C GLY A 114 6.57 30.95 -0.90
N GLY A 115 5.47 31.04 -0.14
CA GLY A 115 4.20 30.39 -0.51
C GLY A 115 3.47 31.13 -1.65
N PRO A 116 2.61 30.44 -2.43
CA PRO A 116 1.72 31.11 -3.38
C PRO A 116 0.80 32.11 -2.63
N PRO A 117 0.41 33.22 -3.28
CA PRO A 117 -0.45 34.22 -2.65
C PRO A 117 -1.79 33.60 -2.24
N LEU A 118 -2.30 34.03 -1.08
CA LEU A 118 -3.65 33.68 -0.61
C LEU A 118 -4.65 34.51 -1.43
N ASP A 119 -5.57 33.85 -2.13
CA ASP A 119 -6.75 34.47 -2.77
C ASP A 119 -7.80 34.90 -1.72
#